data_AF-G2TKS5-F1
#
_entry.id   AF-G2TKS5-F1
#
_cell.length_a   1.000
_cell.length_b   1.000
_cell.length_c   1.000
_cell.angle_alpha   90.00
_cell.angle_beta   90.00
_cell.angle_gamma   90.00
#
_symmetry.space_group_name_H-M   'P 1'
#
loop_
_entity.id
_entity.type
_entity.pdbx_description
1 polymer ?
#
loop_
_entity_poly.entity_id
_entity_poly.type
_entity_poly.pdbx_seq_one_letter_code
_entity_poly.pdbx_strand_id
1 'polypeptide(L)'
;MIHDYLEIENAEGMPEMADSAVALEFLMSIKTGIRNAAAAITESRTPAVRAAFQKQLAEGLSLHEEVSNFMMQKGWLHPYNVDDQYKLDMKSADMALMIGKLNLFPGNTSRMGMMAQIDADE
;
A
#
# COMPACT_ATOMS: atom_id res chain seq x y z
N MET A 1 27.79 14.72 5.82
CA MET A 1 27.04 13.45 5.73
C MET A 1 26.52 13.34 4.31
N ILE A 2 26.83 12.25 3.62
CA ILE A 2 26.33 11.99 2.27
C ILE A 2 24.85 11.63 2.43
N HIS A 3 23.96 12.49 1.96
CA HIS A 3 22.51 12.26 1.95
C HIS A 3 22.13 11.40 0.75
N ASP A 4 22.67 10.18 0.68
CA ASP A 4 22.25 9.24 -0.34
C ASP A 4 21.01 8.48 0.14
N TYR A 5 19.86 8.95 -0.33
CA TYR A 5 18.55 8.37 -0.04
C TYR A 5 18.32 7.04 -0.77
N LEU A 6 19.29 6.58 -1.57
CA LEU A 6 19.31 5.25 -2.22
C LEU A 6 20.03 4.20 -1.36
N GLU A 7 20.63 4.60 -0.23
CA GLU A 7 21.29 3.67 0.67
C GLU A 7 20.27 2.80 1.41
N ILE A 8 20.51 1.48 1.42
CA ILE A 8 19.60 0.47 1.99
C ILE A 8 19.36 0.71 3.49
N GLU A 9 20.36 1.26 4.19
CA GLU A 9 20.28 1.61 5.62
C GLU A 9 19.20 2.66 5.90
N ASN A 10 18.98 3.61 4.98
CA ASN A 10 17.94 4.62 5.10
C ASN A 10 16.53 4.11 4.72
N ALA A 11 16.44 2.88 4.22
CA ALA A 11 15.19 2.23 3.80
C ALA A 11 14.69 1.17 4.80
N GLU A 12 15.34 1.03 5.97
CA GLU A 12 14.94 0.06 6.99
C GLU A 12 13.47 0.31 7.43
N GLY A 13 12.66 -0.77 7.44
CA GLY A 13 11.23 -0.70 7.78
C GLY A 13 10.29 -0.20 6.67
N MET A 14 10.82 0.41 5.59
CA MET A 14 9.99 0.82 4.44
C MET A 14 9.34 -0.36 3.69
N PRO A 15 10.01 -1.51 3.48
CA PRO A 15 9.40 -2.65 2.79
C PRO A 15 8.16 -3.20 3.50
N GLU A 16 8.22 -3.36 4.82
CA GLU A 16 7.09 -3.87 5.61
C GLU A 16 5.90 -2.90 5.57
N MET A 17 6.17 -1.58 5.60
CA MET A 17 5.12 -0.58 5.43
C MET A 17 4.53 -0.60 4.02
N ALA A 18 5.36 -0.74 2.99
CA ALA A 18 4.89 -0.88 1.61
C ALA A 18 3.99 -2.10 1.45
N ASP A 19 4.36 -3.25 2.02
CA ASP A 19 3.55 -4.46 2.04
C ASP A 19 2.21 -4.22 2.76
N SER A 20 2.23 -3.56 3.93
CA SER A 20 1.02 -3.23 4.68
C SER A 20 0.08 -2.29 3.92
N ALA A 21 0.63 -1.31 3.18
CA ALA A 21 -0.13 -0.37 2.37
C ALA A 21 -0.74 -1.05 1.14
N VAL A 22 0.01 -1.91 0.45
CA VAL A 22 -0.48 -2.72 -0.67
C VAL A 22 -1.59 -3.66 -0.19
N ALA A 23 -1.42 -4.31 0.96
CA ALA A 23 -2.44 -5.16 1.55
C ALA A 23 -3.73 -4.39 1.89
N LEU A 24 -3.61 -3.19 2.45
CA LEU A 24 -4.74 -2.33 2.76
C LEU A 24 -5.51 -1.90 1.49
N GLU A 25 -4.80 -1.45 0.46
CA GLU A 25 -5.41 -1.07 -0.82
C GLU A 25 -6.10 -2.26 -1.49
N PHE A 26 -5.48 -3.44 -1.44
CA PHE A 26 -6.09 -4.67 -1.95
C PHE A 26 -7.37 -5.02 -1.18
N LEU A 27 -7.36 -4.95 0.15
CA LEU A 27 -8.53 -5.19 0.99
C LEU A 27 -9.66 -4.19 0.68
N MET A 28 -9.34 -2.92 0.44
CA MET A 28 -10.30 -1.88 0.06
C MET A 28 -10.89 -2.11 -1.34
N SER A 29 -10.06 -2.54 -2.29
CA SER A 29 -10.50 -2.94 -3.63
C SER A 29 -11.45 -4.13 -3.58
N ILE A 30 -11.17 -5.14 -2.76
CA ILE A 30 -12.07 -6.29 -2.55
C ILE A 30 -13.43 -5.83 -2.01
N LYS A 31 -13.45 -4.98 -0.96
CA LYS A 31 -14.70 -4.43 -0.39
C LYS A 31 -15.51 -3.67 -1.43
N THR A 32 -14.85 -2.91 -2.29
CA THR A 32 -15.49 -2.16 -3.37
C THR A 32 -16.07 -3.13 -4.42
N GLY A 33 -15.32 -4.16 -4.79
CA GLY A 33 -15.79 -5.24 -5.67
C GLY A 33 -17.03 -5.94 -5.14
N ILE A 34 -17.08 -6.29 -3.85
CA ILE A 34 -18.25 -6.91 -3.20
C ILE A 34 -19.47 -5.99 -3.31
N ARG A 35 -19.32 -4.70 -2.98
CA ARG A 35 -20.42 -3.72 -3.07
C ARG A 35 -20.93 -3.57 -4.49
N ASN A 36 -20.03 -3.50 -5.46
CA ASN A 36 -20.37 -3.37 -6.87
C ASN A 36 -21.07 -4.64 -7.39
N ALA A 37 -20.61 -5.82 -6.99
CA ALA A 37 -21.27 -7.09 -7.33
C ALA A 37 -22.69 -7.15 -6.74
N ALA A 38 -22.88 -6.70 -5.49
CA ALA A 38 -24.20 -6.62 -4.86
C ALA A 38 -25.16 -5.69 -5.63
N ALA A 39 -24.69 -4.50 -6.02
CA ALA A 39 -25.48 -3.59 -6.85
C ALA A 39 -25.82 -4.23 -8.21
N ALA A 40 -24.84 -4.83 -8.88
CA ALA A 40 -25.01 -5.48 -10.17
C ALA A 40 -26.01 -6.66 -10.12
N ILE A 41 -26.08 -7.42 -9.03
CA ILE A 41 -27.09 -8.48 -8.84
C ILE A 41 -28.52 -7.91 -8.93
N THR A 42 -28.75 -6.74 -8.32
CA THR A 42 -30.07 -6.08 -8.31
C THR A 42 -30.43 -5.46 -9.65
N GLU A 43 -29.44 -5.00 -10.42
CA GLU A 43 -29.62 -4.38 -11.74
C GLU A 43 -29.61 -5.39 -12.90
N SER A 44 -29.20 -6.64 -12.64
CA SER A 44 -29.09 -7.70 -13.65
C SER A 44 -30.45 -8.21 -14.13
N ARG A 45 -30.71 -8.06 -15.44
CA ARG A 45 -31.93 -8.54 -16.10
C ARG A 45 -31.95 -10.06 -16.32
N THR A 46 -30.82 -10.68 -16.66
CA THR A 46 -30.77 -12.10 -17.01
C THR A 46 -30.34 -12.97 -15.83
N PRO A 47 -30.90 -14.18 -15.66
CA PRO A 47 -30.50 -15.09 -14.58
C PRO A 47 -29.01 -15.48 -14.64
N ALA A 48 -28.45 -15.66 -15.84
CA ALA A 48 -27.05 -16.04 -16.02
C ALA A 48 -26.08 -14.96 -15.51
N VAL A 49 -26.35 -13.68 -15.81
CA VAL A 49 -25.51 -12.57 -15.34
C VAL A 49 -25.65 -12.41 -13.82
N ARG A 50 -26.86 -12.57 -13.28
CA ARG A 50 -27.08 -12.56 -11.83
C ARG A 50 -26.29 -13.65 -11.12
N ALA A 51 -26.30 -14.87 -11.66
CA ALA A 51 -25.54 -15.99 -11.12
C ALA A 51 -24.02 -15.74 -11.15
N ALA A 52 -23.51 -15.10 -12.21
CA ALA A 52 -22.10 -14.72 -12.30
C ALA A 52 -21.70 -13.72 -11.19
N PHE A 53 -22.50 -12.66 -10.97
CA PHE A 53 -22.23 -11.72 -9.88
C PHE A 53 -22.43 -12.31 -8.49
N GLN A 54 -23.38 -13.24 -8.30
CA GLN A 54 -23.51 -13.99 -7.05
C GLN A 54 -22.26 -14.80 -6.73
N LYS A 55 -21.67 -15.45 -7.74
CA LYS A 55 -20.40 -16.16 -7.60
C LYS A 55 -19.27 -15.20 -7.23
N GLN A 56 -19.11 -14.09 -7.95
CA GLN A 56 -18.09 -13.08 -7.65
C GLN A 56 -18.24 -12.48 -6.24
N LEU A 57 -19.48 -12.26 -5.78
CA LEU A 57 -19.75 -11.80 -4.43
C LEU A 57 -19.31 -12.82 -3.38
N ALA A 58 -19.63 -14.10 -3.57
CA ALA A 58 -19.24 -15.17 -2.67
C ALA A 58 -17.71 -15.34 -2.61
N GLU A 59 -17.04 -15.35 -3.76
CA GLU A 59 -15.57 -15.42 -3.86
C GLU A 59 -14.91 -14.18 -3.24
N GLY A 60 -15.46 -12.99 -3.47
CA GLY A 60 -14.99 -11.75 -2.86
C GLY A 60 -15.09 -11.76 -1.33
N LEU A 61 -16.16 -12.31 -0.77
CA LEU A 61 -16.32 -12.46 0.68
C LEU A 61 -15.27 -13.41 1.29
N SER A 62 -15.03 -14.56 0.65
CA SER A 62 -13.97 -15.51 1.08
C SER A 62 -12.60 -14.83 1.04
N LEU A 63 -12.30 -14.13 -0.06
CA LEU A 63 -11.04 -13.44 -0.22
C LEU A 63 -10.85 -12.30 0.80
N HIS A 64 -11.92 -11.55 1.11
CA HIS A 64 -11.89 -10.53 2.16
C HIS A 64 -11.54 -11.14 3.52
N GLU A 65 -12.16 -12.28 3.87
CA GLU A 65 -11.87 -12.98 5.12
C GLU A 65 -10.41 -13.44 5.17
N GLU A 66 -9.90 -14.09 4.11
CA GLU A 66 -8.52 -14.55 4.03
C GLU A 66 -7.51 -13.40 4.18
N VAL A 67 -7.70 -12.30 3.42
CA VAL A 67 -6.80 -11.14 3.45
C VAL A 67 -6.86 -10.43 4.80
N SER A 68 -8.05 -10.19 5.34
CA SER A 68 -8.19 -9.53 6.65
C SER A 68 -7.58 -10.35 7.79
N ASN A 69 -7.75 -11.68 7.77
CA ASN A 69 -7.11 -12.58 8.73
C ASN A 69 -5.59 -12.56 8.60
N PHE A 70 -5.06 -12.56 7.38
CA PHE A 70 -3.62 -12.42 7.13
C PHE A 70 -3.07 -11.08 7.65
N MET A 71 -3.76 -9.97 7.38
CA MET A 71 -3.35 -8.65 7.87
C MET A 71 -3.40 -8.57 9.41
N MET A 72 -4.38 -9.20 10.06
CA MET A 72 -4.43 -9.29 11.52
C MET A 72 -3.25 -10.10 12.08
N GLN A 73 -2.92 -11.24 11.48
CA GLN A 73 -1.77 -12.07 11.89
C GLN A 73 -0.44 -11.32 11.74
N LYS A 74 -0.31 -10.46 10.74
CA LYS A 74 0.85 -9.60 10.51
C LYS A 74 0.88 -8.36 11.40
N GLY A 75 -0.20 -8.05 12.13
CA GLY A 75 -0.33 -6.82 12.90
C GLY A 75 -0.51 -5.58 12.03
N TRP A 76 -0.93 -5.74 10.78
CA TRP A 76 -1.22 -4.64 9.85
C TRP A 76 -2.67 -4.15 9.95
N LEU A 77 -3.52 -4.86 10.69
CA LEU A 77 -4.93 -4.52 10.89
C LEU A 77 -5.37 -4.94 12.30
N HIS A 78 -6.01 -4.03 13.03
CA HIS A 78 -6.54 -4.23 14.37
C HIS A 78 -8.05 -3.91 14.43
N PRO A 79 -8.91 -4.71 13.77
CA PRO A 79 -10.32 -4.35 13.59
C PRO A 79 -11.14 -4.40 14.89
N TYR A 80 -10.64 -5.14 15.90
CA TYR A 80 -11.30 -5.28 17.20
C TYR A 80 -10.74 -4.33 18.28
N ASN A 81 -9.64 -3.63 18.00
CA ASN A 81 -9.04 -2.66 18.93
C ASN A 81 -8.75 -1.34 18.20
N VAL A 82 -9.67 -0.39 18.33
CA VAL A 82 -9.58 0.93 17.69
C VAL A 82 -8.38 1.73 18.19
N ASP A 83 -8.00 1.59 19.46
CA ASP A 83 -6.86 2.34 20.02
C ASP A 83 -5.53 1.86 19.42
N ASP A 84 -5.39 0.56 19.16
CA ASP A 84 -4.21 0.00 18.50
C ASP A 84 -4.20 0.30 16.99
N GLN A 85 -5.37 0.22 16.33
CA GLN A 85 -5.51 0.66 14.94
C GLN A 85 -5.12 2.13 14.78
N TYR A 86 -5.57 3.01 15.68
CA TYR A 86 -5.26 4.44 15.65
C TYR A 86 -3.76 4.72 15.72
N LYS A 87 -3.03 4.03 16.61
CA LYS A 87 -1.56 4.17 16.70
C LYS A 87 -0.86 3.74 15.41
N LEU A 88 -1.33 2.65 14.81
CA LEU A 88 -0.82 2.16 13.53
C LEU A 88 -1.09 3.16 12.41
N ASP A 89 -2.30 3.73 12.35
CA ASP A 89 -2.68 4.72 11.36
C ASP A 89 -1.86 6.01 11.49
N MET A 90 -1.62 6.48 12.71
CA MET A 90 -0.75 7.64 12.97
C MET A 90 0.68 7.40 12.49
N LYS A 91 1.25 6.21 12.76
CA LYS A 91 2.59 5.83 12.29
C LYS A 91 2.65 5.84 10.76
N SER A 92 1.62 5.29 10.10
CA SER A 92 1.50 5.29 8.63
C SER A 92 1.42 6.71 8.06
N ALA A 93 0.67 7.61 8.71
CA ALA A 93 0.56 9.01 8.30
C ALA A 93 1.90 9.77 8.44
N ASP A 94 2.61 9.60 9.56
CA ASP A 94 3.93 10.20 9.77
C ASP A 94 4.94 9.73 8.73
N MET A 95 4.90 8.43 8.39
CA MET A 95 5.77 7.89 7.33
C MET A 95 5.42 8.48 5.96
N ALA A 96 4.13 8.61 5.62
CA ALA A 96 3.73 9.21 4.36
C ALA A 96 4.25 10.66 4.23
N LEU A 97 4.23 11.42 5.32
CA LEU A 97 4.84 12.75 5.38
C LEU A 97 6.36 12.71 5.23
N MET A 98 7.03 11.72 5.83
CA MET A 98 8.47 11.53 5.67
C MET A 98 8.84 11.24 4.21
N ILE A 99 8.15 10.29 3.57
CA ILE A 99 8.36 9.94 2.15
C ILE A 99 8.11 11.17 1.26
N GLY A 100 7.03 11.92 1.51
CA GLY A 100 6.71 13.13 0.74
C GLY A 100 7.76 14.25 0.87
N LYS A 101 8.60 14.22 1.92
CA LYS A 101 9.72 15.16 2.12
C LYS A 101 11.04 14.65 1.53
N LEU A 102 11.11 13.40 1.06
CA LEU A 102 12.33 12.86 0.46
C LEU A 102 12.64 13.58 -0.85
N ASN A 103 13.90 13.98 -1.03
CA ASN A 103 14.39 14.54 -2.28
C ASN A 103 14.78 13.40 -3.23
N LEU A 104 13.80 12.68 -3.76
CA LEU A 104 13.99 11.49 -4.60
C LEU A 104 14.60 11.81 -5.98
N PHE A 105 14.46 13.06 -6.43
CA PHE A 105 14.94 13.51 -7.73
C PHE A 105 15.80 14.76 -7.55
N PRO A 106 17.14 14.62 -7.45
CA PRO A 106 18.00 15.79 -7.40
C PRO A 106 17.83 16.59 -8.70
N GLY A 107 17.67 17.91 -8.58
CA GLY A 107 17.44 18.80 -9.73
C GLY A 107 18.56 18.80 -10.78
N ASN A 108 19.73 18.23 -10.45
CA ASN A 108 20.80 17.94 -11.38
C ASN A 108 21.15 16.44 -11.35
N THR A 109 20.82 15.72 -12.42
CA THR A 109 21.16 14.30 -12.62
C THR A 109 22.41 14.10 -13.49
N SER A 110 23.14 15.18 -13.80
CA SER A 110 24.33 15.11 -14.66
C SER A 110 25.44 14.33 -13.97
N ARG A 111 25.86 13.23 -14.59
CA ARG A 111 27.00 12.41 -14.14
C ARG A 111 28.35 13.16 -14.18
N MET A 112 28.40 14.33 -14.82
CA MET A 112 29.61 15.17 -14.88
C MET A 112 30.02 15.69 -13.50
N GLY A 113 29.07 15.92 -12.59
CA GLY A 113 29.36 16.56 -11.28
C GLY A 113 30.15 15.70 -10.30
N MET A 114 30.00 14.37 -10.35
CA MET A 114 30.73 13.44 -9.45
C MET A 114 32.09 13.01 -9.99
N MET A 115 32.29 13.00 -11.32
CA MET A 115 33.58 12.67 -11.92
C MET A 115 34.52 13.88 -12.04
N ALA A 116 33.98 15.10 -12.20
CA ALA A 116 34.80 16.30 -12.39
C ALA A 116 35.46 16.84 -11.10
N GLN A 117 35.10 16.34 -9.92
CA GLN A 117 35.69 16.79 -8.65
C GLN A 117 37.00 16.08 -8.29
N ILE A 118 37.41 15.04 -9.03
CA ILE A 118 38.64 14.29 -8.73
C ILE A 118 39.89 15.03 -9.27
N ASP A 119 39.72 15.91 -10.27
CA ASP A 119 40.84 16.54 -10.98
C ASP A 119 41.04 18.03 -10.61
N ALA A 120 40.37 18.53 -9.56
CA ALA A 120 40.43 19.95 -9.17
C ALA A 120 41.35 20.26 -7.97
N ASP A 121 41.95 19.22 -7.37
CA ASP A 121 42.83 19.31 -6.19
C ASP A 121 44.31 18.99 -6.50
N GLU A 122 44.78 19.32 -7.71
CA GLU A 122 46.22 19.33 -8.08
C GLU A 122 46.65 20.74 -8.53
#